data_AF-A0A847M4K0-F1
#
_entry.id   AF-A0A847M4K0-F1
#
_cell.length_a   1.000
_cell.length_b   1.000
_cell.length_c   1.000
_cell.angle_alpha   90.00
_cell.angle_beta   90.00
_cell.angle_gamma   90.00
#
_symmetry.space_group_name_H-M   'P 1'
#
loop_
_entity.id
_entity.type
_entity.pdbx_description
1 polymer ?
#
loop_
_entity_poly.entity_id
_entity_poly.type
_entity_poly.pdbx_seq_one_letter_code
_entity_poly.pdbx_strand_id
1 'polypeptide(L)'
;MPLKEVAEAVLSWNAADAALGGAALNAYYNSPVVLNKHFRYVHSSQESLSSNVDRTGQRAFSGSGGTEADPFTRYAELARGKQVASVGHFASVERHIAPVAASLYIIEEHPQNGDYPAAAAEYLLPAMDMVFITGSTLANKTLPRLLELSRHAFVVLVGPSTCMAPALFSYGVSALSGTLYTDREGCLSLVRQGLHGKMVHHGQKLNFEKGV
;
A
#
# COMPACT_ATOMS: atom_id res chain seq x y z
N MET A 1 -3.06 -7.27 -26.71
CA MET A 1 -4.15 -7.40 -25.73
C MET A 1 -4.29 -6.07 -24.98
N PRO A 2 -5.47 -5.45 -24.95
CA PRO A 2 -5.76 -4.28 -24.12
C PRO A 2 -5.44 -4.51 -22.65
N LEU A 3 -4.89 -3.48 -21.97
CA LEU A 3 -4.49 -3.58 -20.55
C LEU A 3 -5.66 -3.96 -19.63
N LYS A 4 -6.88 -3.54 -19.98
CA LYS A 4 -8.11 -3.89 -19.28
C LYS A 4 -8.39 -5.40 -19.30
N GLU A 5 -8.19 -6.07 -20.44
CA GLU A 5 -8.38 -7.52 -20.56
C GLU A 5 -7.34 -8.27 -19.72
N VAL A 6 -6.09 -7.78 -19.65
CA VAL A 6 -5.07 -8.35 -18.76
C VAL A 6 -5.48 -8.19 -17.29
N ALA A 7 -6.04 -7.04 -16.92
CA ALA A 7 -6.47 -6.76 -15.56
C ALA A 7 -7.59 -7.69 -15.07
N GLU A 8 -8.44 -8.22 -15.96
CA GLU A 8 -9.49 -9.19 -15.60
C GLU A 8 -8.91 -10.48 -14.99
N ALA A 9 -7.66 -10.84 -15.35
CA ALA A 9 -6.95 -11.97 -14.76
C ALA A 9 -6.75 -11.85 -13.24
N VAL A 10 -6.92 -10.65 -12.65
CA VAL A 10 -6.88 -10.44 -11.19
C VAL A 10 -7.94 -11.27 -10.47
N LEU A 11 -9.01 -11.66 -11.15
CA LEU A 11 -10.09 -12.51 -10.61
C LEU A 11 -9.78 -14.01 -10.69
N SER A 12 -8.74 -14.42 -11.43
CA SER A 12 -8.34 -15.83 -11.56
C SER A 12 -7.91 -16.42 -10.22
N TRP A 13 -8.28 -17.67 -9.95
CA TRP A 13 -7.74 -18.42 -8.80
C TRP A 13 -6.33 -18.98 -9.05
N ASN A 14 -5.81 -18.89 -10.27
CA ASN A 14 -4.40 -19.13 -10.53
C ASN A 14 -3.57 -17.93 -10.02
N ALA A 15 -2.63 -18.19 -9.11
CA ALA A 15 -1.83 -17.13 -8.47
C ALA A 15 -0.99 -16.31 -9.46
N ALA A 16 -0.44 -16.94 -10.51
CA ALA A 16 0.37 -16.25 -11.51
C ALA A 16 -0.49 -15.31 -12.38
N ASP A 17 -1.65 -15.78 -12.83
CA ASP A 17 -2.61 -14.96 -13.59
C ASP A 17 -3.13 -13.79 -12.75
N ALA A 18 -3.45 -14.06 -11.49
CA ALA A 18 -3.90 -13.05 -10.54
C ALA A 18 -2.86 -11.95 -10.31
N ALA A 19 -1.59 -12.36 -10.14
CA ALA A 19 -0.47 -11.44 -10.00
C ALA A 19 -0.28 -10.60 -11.27
N LEU A 20 -0.41 -11.21 -12.46
CA LEU A 20 -0.35 -10.50 -13.74
C LEU A 20 -1.48 -9.47 -13.88
N GLY A 21 -2.71 -9.85 -13.51
CA GLY A 21 -3.84 -8.92 -13.52
C GLY A 21 -3.68 -7.78 -12.51
N GLY A 22 -3.17 -8.06 -11.31
CA GLY A 22 -2.81 -7.03 -10.33
C GLY A 22 -1.72 -6.08 -10.85
N ALA A 23 -0.70 -6.61 -11.51
CA ALA A 23 0.34 -5.79 -12.15
C ALA A 23 -0.23 -4.91 -13.28
N ALA A 24 -1.19 -5.42 -14.07
CA ALA A 24 -1.87 -4.64 -15.10
C ALA A 24 -2.71 -3.49 -14.52
N LEU A 25 -3.42 -3.72 -13.41
CA LEU A 25 -4.11 -2.66 -12.66
C LEU A 25 -3.11 -1.59 -12.20
N ASN A 26 -2.00 -1.99 -11.58
CA ASN A 26 -0.97 -1.07 -11.10
C ASN A 26 -0.33 -0.28 -12.24
N ALA A 27 -0.09 -0.90 -13.40
CA ALA A 27 0.46 -0.22 -14.57
C ALA A 27 -0.45 0.94 -15.06
N TYR A 28 -1.77 0.81 -14.92
CA TYR A 28 -2.71 1.88 -15.21
C TYR A 28 -2.79 2.90 -14.06
N TYR A 29 -3.23 2.46 -12.88
CA TYR A 29 -3.57 3.35 -11.76
C TYR A 29 -2.37 4.08 -11.17
N ASN A 30 -1.19 3.45 -11.23
CA ASN A 30 0.03 4.05 -10.70
C ASN A 30 0.80 4.82 -11.78
N SER A 31 0.26 4.97 -13.00
CA SER A 31 0.90 5.80 -14.03
C SER A 31 0.87 7.28 -13.63
N PRO A 32 1.92 8.08 -13.93
CA PRO A 32 1.93 9.51 -13.59
C PRO A 32 0.71 10.28 -14.10
N VAL A 33 0.17 9.92 -15.27
CA VAL A 33 -1.03 10.54 -15.86
C VAL A 33 -2.26 10.28 -15.00
N VAL A 34 -2.48 9.03 -14.59
CA VAL A 34 -3.65 8.65 -13.78
C VAL A 34 -3.51 9.18 -12.35
N LEU A 35 -2.29 9.14 -11.79
CA LEU A 35 -1.98 9.75 -10.49
C LEU A 35 -2.20 11.27 -10.50
N ASN A 36 -1.80 11.98 -11.56
CA ASN A 36 -2.07 13.40 -11.71
C ASN A 36 -3.58 13.68 -11.76
N LYS A 37 -4.31 12.91 -12.57
CA LYS A 37 -5.77 13.06 -12.71
C LYS A 37 -6.51 12.91 -11.39
N HIS A 38 -6.15 11.93 -10.57
CA HIS A 38 -6.90 11.58 -9.37
C HIS A 38 -6.37 12.19 -8.08
N PHE A 39 -5.07 12.43 -8.01
CA PHE A 39 -4.40 12.89 -6.79
C PHE A 39 -3.60 14.16 -6.98
N ARG A 40 -3.68 14.80 -8.16
CA ARG A 40 -2.87 15.97 -8.51
C ARG A 40 -1.37 15.74 -8.30
N TYR A 41 -0.91 14.48 -8.43
CA TYR A 41 0.51 14.17 -8.41
C TYR A 41 1.22 14.94 -9.53
N VAL A 42 2.20 15.74 -9.17
CA VAL A 42 3.08 16.42 -10.14
C VAL A 42 4.45 15.77 -10.01
N HIS A 43 4.98 15.31 -11.15
CA HIS A 43 6.34 14.80 -11.20
C HIS A 43 7.28 15.99 -11.07
N SER A 44 7.78 16.25 -9.87
CA SER A 44 8.77 17.31 -9.65
C SER A 44 10.11 16.82 -10.20
N SER A 45 10.53 17.39 -11.32
CA SER A 45 11.92 17.29 -11.78
C SER A 45 12.88 18.07 -10.86
N GLN A 46 12.38 18.90 -9.94
CA GLN A 46 13.16 19.60 -8.92
C GLN A 46 12.37 19.82 -7.62
N GLU A 47 13.08 19.66 -6.50
CA GLU A 47 12.64 19.85 -5.12
C GLU A 47 11.77 21.10 -4.92
N SER A 48 10.51 20.91 -4.53
CA SER A 48 9.80 21.90 -3.73
C SER A 48 8.83 21.19 -2.79
N LEU A 49 9.23 21.13 -1.51
CA LEU A 49 8.34 20.84 -0.40
C LEU A 49 7.32 21.99 -0.32
N SER A 50 6.11 21.78 -0.85
CA SER A 50 4.97 22.64 -0.55
C SER A 50 3.82 21.79 -0.01
N SER A 51 3.52 21.99 1.27
CA SER A 51 2.29 21.51 1.90
C SER A 51 1.13 22.37 1.41
N ASN A 52 0.62 22.11 0.21
CA ASN A 52 -0.60 22.75 -0.26
C ASN A 52 -1.81 22.11 0.45
N VAL A 53 -2.23 22.74 1.56
CA VAL A 53 -3.56 22.54 2.12
C VAL A 53 -4.51 23.42 1.33
N ASP A 54 -5.40 22.83 0.53
CA ASP A 54 -6.42 23.58 -0.21
C ASP A 54 -7.83 23.24 0.29
N ARG A 55 -8.76 24.18 0.03
CA ARG A 55 -10.10 24.35 0.64
C ARG A 55 -11.11 23.20 0.39
N THR A 56 -10.67 22.07 -0.16
CA THR A 56 -11.50 20.90 -0.53
C THR A 56 -11.13 19.61 0.21
N GLY A 57 -10.36 19.70 1.30
CA GLY A 57 -10.10 18.57 2.21
C GLY A 57 -9.22 17.43 1.67
N GLN A 58 -8.75 17.49 0.43
CA GLN A 58 -7.83 16.50 -0.17
C GLN A 58 -6.37 16.86 0.09
N ARG A 59 -5.68 16.10 0.94
CA ARG A 59 -4.22 16.18 1.13
C ARG A 59 -3.52 15.13 0.27
N ALA A 60 -3.01 15.54 -0.90
CA ALA A 60 -2.02 14.77 -1.63
C ALA A 60 -0.63 15.17 -1.11
N PHE A 61 0.11 14.25 -0.51
CA PHE A 61 1.48 14.50 -0.06
C PHE A 61 2.42 13.68 -0.94
N SER A 62 3.00 14.30 -1.96
CA SER A 62 4.08 13.71 -2.75
C SER A 62 5.41 13.94 -2.00
N GLY A 63 5.75 13.03 -1.08
CA GLY A 63 7.10 13.00 -0.49
C GLY A 63 8.12 12.48 -1.49
N SER A 64 9.15 13.25 -1.80
CA SER A 64 10.32 12.77 -2.54
C SER A 64 11.21 11.95 -1.60
N GLY A 65 11.20 10.62 -1.74
CA GLY A 65 12.33 9.73 -1.42
C GLY A 65 12.94 9.74 0.00
N GLY A 66 12.33 10.38 1.00
CA GLY A 66 12.83 10.45 2.38
C GLY A 66 12.22 9.40 3.32
N THR A 67 12.70 9.35 4.56
CA THR A 67 12.14 8.53 5.65
C THR A 67 10.66 8.81 5.91
N GLU A 68 10.19 10.04 5.66
CA GLU A 68 8.77 10.43 5.74
C GLU A 68 7.89 9.84 4.62
N ALA A 69 8.47 9.37 3.51
CA ALA A 69 7.73 8.70 2.45
C ALA A 69 7.43 7.23 2.78
N ASP A 70 8.11 6.67 3.78
CA ASP A 70 7.76 5.38 4.33
C ASP A 70 6.40 5.47 5.05
N PRO A 71 5.39 4.65 4.65
CA PRO A 71 4.09 4.67 5.30
C PRO A 71 4.17 4.45 6.81
N PHE A 72 5.08 3.60 7.29
CA PHE A 72 5.16 3.26 8.70
C PHE A 72 5.74 4.42 9.52
N THR A 73 6.69 5.19 8.98
CA THR A 73 7.13 6.45 9.59
C THR A 73 6.01 7.49 9.55
N ARG A 74 5.36 7.65 8.39
CA ARG A 74 4.32 8.66 8.17
C ARG A 74 3.17 8.55 9.18
N TYR A 75 2.73 7.33 9.47
CA TYR A 75 1.60 7.09 10.35
C TYR A 75 2.00 6.70 11.79
N ALA A 76 3.28 6.80 12.17
CA ALA A 76 3.74 6.49 13.52
C ALA A 76 3.03 7.32 14.59
N GLU A 77 2.85 8.62 14.38
CA GLU A 77 2.10 9.47 15.33
C GLU A 77 0.62 9.09 15.39
N LEU A 78 0.01 8.71 14.26
CA LEU A 78 -1.38 8.25 14.26
C LEU A 78 -1.54 6.91 14.99
N ALA A 79 -0.51 6.05 14.97
CA ALA A 79 -0.48 4.75 15.63
C ALA A 79 -0.14 4.83 17.13
N ARG A 80 0.34 5.97 17.62
CA ARG A 80 0.81 6.13 19.00
C ARG A 80 -0.28 5.77 20.02
N GLY A 81 0.03 4.82 20.91
CA GLY A 81 -0.87 4.35 21.96
C GLY A 81 -2.10 3.57 21.47
N LYS A 82 -2.14 3.16 20.21
CA LYS A 82 -3.26 2.42 19.61
C LYS A 82 -2.99 0.92 19.50
N GLN A 83 -4.06 0.14 19.34
CA GLN A 83 -3.97 -1.25 18.92
C GLN A 83 -3.82 -1.31 17.39
N VAL A 84 -2.69 -1.84 16.94
CA VAL A 84 -2.33 -1.85 15.51
C VAL A 84 -2.15 -3.27 15.02
N ALA A 85 -2.64 -3.55 13.81
CA ALA A 85 -2.31 -4.77 13.09
C ALA A 85 -1.60 -4.49 11.76
N SER A 86 -0.78 -5.44 11.32
CA SER A 86 -0.17 -5.47 9.99
C SER A 86 -0.49 -6.80 9.33
N VAL A 87 -1.24 -6.79 8.23
CA VAL A 87 -1.41 -7.95 7.35
C VAL A 87 -0.28 -7.93 6.34
N GLY A 88 0.67 -8.84 6.54
CA GLY A 88 2.00 -8.83 5.93
C GLY A 88 3.07 -8.36 6.92
N HIS A 89 4.21 -9.06 6.93
CA HIS A 89 5.35 -8.75 7.79
C HIS A 89 6.29 -7.75 7.08
N PHE A 90 6.54 -6.60 7.71
CA PHE A 90 7.44 -5.57 7.18
C PHE A 90 8.45 -5.16 8.25
N ALA A 91 9.75 -5.23 7.96
CA ALA A 91 10.79 -4.75 8.90
C ALA A 91 10.60 -3.27 9.32
N SER A 92 9.93 -2.47 8.48
CA SER A 92 9.60 -1.07 8.77
C SER A 92 8.43 -0.90 9.76
N VAL A 93 7.46 -1.84 9.80
CA VAL A 93 6.39 -1.80 10.82
C VAL A 93 6.96 -2.06 12.21
N GLU A 94 7.87 -3.03 12.34
CA GLU A 94 8.56 -3.31 13.61
C GLU A 94 9.41 -2.12 14.05
N ARG A 95 10.11 -1.48 13.12
CA ARG A 95 11.01 -0.36 13.43
C ARG A 95 10.27 0.90 13.87
N HIS A 96 9.14 1.22 13.25
CA HIS A 96 8.50 2.54 13.39
C HIS A 96 7.17 2.51 14.13
N ILE A 97 6.43 1.40 14.08
CA ILE A 97 5.11 1.28 14.71
C ILE A 97 5.20 0.58 16.07
N ALA A 98 5.94 -0.54 16.16
CA ALA A 98 6.05 -1.29 17.41
C ALA A 98 6.51 -0.44 18.62
N PRO A 99 7.44 0.53 18.50
CA PRO A 99 7.87 1.35 19.63
C PRO A 99 6.86 2.38 20.12
N VAL A 100 5.83 2.70 19.32
CA VAL A 100 4.87 3.78 19.63
C VAL A 100 3.44 3.28 19.86
N ALA A 101 3.07 2.15 19.26
CA ALA A 101 1.76 1.54 19.45
C ALA A 101 1.58 0.97 20.87
N ALA A 102 0.34 0.86 21.34
CA ALA A 102 0.04 0.13 22.56
C ALA A 102 0.23 -1.38 22.37
N SER A 103 -0.10 -1.89 21.18
CA SER A 103 0.15 -3.26 20.75
C SER A 103 0.31 -3.32 19.23
N LEU A 104 1.14 -4.25 18.75
CA LEU A 104 1.31 -4.57 17.33
C LEU A 104 1.11 -6.06 17.09
N TYR A 105 0.19 -6.40 16.19
CA TYR A 105 -0.08 -7.77 15.75
C TYR A 105 0.26 -7.92 14.27
N ILE A 106 1.27 -8.73 13.95
CA ILE A 106 1.64 -9.02 12.56
C ILE A 106 0.96 -10.32 12.15
N ILE A 107 0.14 -10.29 11.09
CA ILE A 107 -0.58 -11.44 10.55
C ILE A 107 0.05 -11.81 9.21
N GLU A 108 0.51 -13.06 9.07
CA GLU A 108 1.14 -13.57 7.85
C GLU A 108 0.62 -14.96 7.46
N GLU A 109 0.61 -15.27 6.17
CA GLU A 109 0.43 -16.60 5.58
C GLU A 109 1.56 -17.56 5.99
N HIS A 110 2.80 -17.08 6.04
CA HIS A 110 3.97 -17.81 6.52
C HIS A 110 4.58 -17.11 7.75
N PRO A 111 3.93 -17.24 8.93
CA PRO A 111 4.29 -16.46 10.11
C PRO A 111 5.69 -16.84 10.63
N GLN A 112 6.43 -15.80 11.02
CA GLN A 112 7.68 -15.95 11.78
C GLN A 112 7.38 -16.01 13.29
N ASN A 113 8.41 -16.20 14.10
CA ASN A 113 8.25 -16.19 15.55
C ASN A 113 7.72 -14.83 16.04
N GLY A 114 6.56 -14.82 16.67
CA GLY A 114 5.86 -13.60 17.12
C GLY A 114 4.78 -13.11 16.16
N ASP A 115 4.72 -13.63 14.93
CA ASP A 115 3.63 -13.37 14.00
C ASP A 115 2.45 -14.31 14.26
N TYR A 116 1.29 -13.94 13.74
CA TYR A 116 0.04 -14.69 13.80
C TYR A 116 -0.29 -15.27 12.43
N PRO A 117 -0.90 -16.47 12.37
CA PRO A 117 -1.36 -17.04 11.11
C PRO A 117 -2.54 -16.25 10.54
N ALA A 118 -2.76 -16.33 9.23
CA ALA A 118 -3.85 -15.64 8.54
C ALA A 118 -5.25 -15.81 9.20
N ALA A 119 -5.54 -16.99 9.75
CA ALA A 119 -6.82 -17.27 10.45
C ALA A 119 -7.06 -16.37 11.68
N ALA A 120 -6.02 -15.81 12.28
CA ALA A 120 -6.14 -14.90 13.42
C ALA A 120 -6.80 -13.56 13.05
N ALA A 121 -6.82 -13.20 11.76
CA ALA A 121 -7.42 -11.96 11.29
C ALA A 121 -8.88 -11.78 11.73
N GLU A 122 -9.67 -12.86 11.71
CA GLU A 122 -11.08 -12.90 12.14
C GLU A 122 -11.27 -12.49 13.61
N TYR A 123 -10.28 -12.74 14.45
CA TYR A 123 -10.34 -12.48 15.89
C TYR A 123 -9.66 -11.16 16.28
N LEU A 124 -8.61 -10.78 15.56
CA LEU A 124 -7.78 -9.63 15.90
C LEU A 124 -8.28 -8.34 15.24
N LEU A 125 -8.54 -8.36 13.93
CA LEU A 125 -8.82 -7.14 13.16
C LEU A 125 -10.05 -6.34 13.62
N PRO A 126 -11.15 -6.96 14.09
CA PRO A 126 -12.32 -6.20 14.58
C PRO A 126 -12.05 -5.27 15.76
N ALA A 127 -10.96 -5.49 16.51
CA ALA A 127 -10.60 -4.71 17.70
C ALA A 127 -9.48 -3.69 17.45
N MET A 128 -8.96 -3.58 16.23
CA MET A 128 -7.83 -2.70 15.91
C MET A 128 -8.29 -1.27 15.64
N ASP A 129 -7.51 -0.29 16.08
CA ASP A 129 -7.74 1.11 15.76
C ASP A 129 -7.09 1.50 14.42
N MET A 130 -6.04 0.78 14.03
CA MET A 130 -5.31 0.99 12.78
C MET A 130 -4.83 -0.33 12.19
N VAL A 131 -4.96 -0.49 10.87
CA VAL A 131 -4.53 -1.71 10.16
C VAL A 131 -3.75 -1.35 8.91
N PHE A 132 -2.53 -1.85 8.82
CA PHE A 132 -1.76 -1.87 7.59
C PHE A 132 -2.07 -3.17 6.83
N ILE A 133 -2.38 -3.08 5.54
CA ILE A 133 -2.69 -4.25 4.72
C ILE A 133 -1.80 -4.23 3.48
N THR A 134 -1.04 -5.30 3.23
CA THR A 134 -0.24 -5.41 2.00
C THR A 134 -1.11 -5.29 0.74
N GLY A 135 -0.64 -4.57 -0.27
CA GLY A 135 -1.32 -4.46 -1.57
C GLY A 135 -1.49 -5.79 -2.31
N SER A 136 -0.69 -6.81 -1.98
CA SER A 136 -0.82 -8.16 -2.56
C SER A 136 -2.15 -8.84 -2.18
N THR A 137 -2.84 -8.36 -1.14
CA THR A 137 -4.15 -8.89 -0.74
C THR A 137 -5.24 -8.75 -1.82
N LEU A 138 -5.06 -7.81 -2.75
CA LEU A 138 -5.93 -7.68 -3.93
C LEU A 138 -5.78 -8.89 -4.86
N ALA A 139 -4.55 -9.32 -5.12
CA ALA A 139 -4.27 -10.43 -6.03
C ALA A 139 -4.59 -11.80 -5.41
N ASN A 140 -4.42 -11.96 -4.09
CA ASN A 140 -4.75 -13.23 -3.41
C ASN A 140 -6.20 -13.29 -2.84
N LYS A 141 -7.06 -12.31 -3.17
CA LYS A 141 -8.51 -12.28 -2.88
C LYS A 141 -8.86 -12.11 -1.40
N THR A 142 -7.89 -11.84 -0.53
CA THR A 142 -8.16 -11.65 0.90
C THR A 142 -8.66 -10.24 1.23
N LEU A 143 -8.36 -9.24 0.39
CA LEU A 143 -8.65 -7.83 0.67
C LEU A 143 -10.11 -7.55 1.07
N PRO A 144 -11.16 -8.05 0.37
CA PRO A 144 -12.54 -7.72 0.72
C PRO A 144 -12.90 -8.09 2.16
N ARG A 145 -12.52 -9.30 2.60
CA ARG A 145 -12.80 -9.77 3.96
C ARG A 145 -11.99 -9.00 5.00
N LEU A 146 -10.72 -8.72 4.71
CA LEU A 146 -9.86 -7.94 5.60
C LEU A 146 -10.41 -6.51 5.80
N LEU A 147 -10.91 -5.87 4.75
CA LEU A 147 -11.56 -4.55 4.86
C LEU A 147 -12.86 -4.61 5.69
N GLU A 148 -13.65 -5.67 5.54
CA GLU A 148 -14.85 -5.87 6.35
C GLU A 148 -14.52 -6.00 7.84
N LEU A 149 -13.51 -6.80 8.17
CA LEU A 149 -13.03 -7.00 9.54
C LEU A 149 -12.42 -5.72 10.13
N SER A 150 -11.73 -4.93 9.31
CA SER A 150 -11.09 -3.67 9.71
C SER A 150 -11.99 -2.44 9.59
N ARG A 151 -13.31 -2.59 9.43
CA ARG A 151 -14.25 -1.47 9.16
C ARG A 151 -14.27 -0.35 10.21
N HIS A 152 -13.77 -0.62 11.43
CA HIS A 152 -13.68 0.36 12.52
C HIS A 152 -12.28 0.98 12.65
N ALA A 153 -11.30 0.48 11.88
CA ALA A 153 -9.92 0.93 11.93
C ALA A 153 -9.61 1.99 10.87
N PHE A 154 -8.54 2.75 11.08
CA PHE A 154 -7.88 3.49 10.02
C PHE A 154 -7.06 2.51 9.16
N VAL A 155 -7.48 2.26 7.92
CA VAL A 155 -6.86 1.26 7.04
C VAL A 155 -5.89 1.89 6.04
N VAL A 156 -4.65 1.43 6.02
CA VAL A 156 -3.63 1.82 5.04
C VAL A 156 -3.27 0.62 4.17
N LEU A 157 -3.51 0.69 2.87
CA LEU A 157 -2.95 -0.29 1.94
C LEU A 157 -1.49 0.06 1.64
N VAL A 158 -0.57 -0.87 1.87
CA VAL A 158 0.87 -0.64 1.84
C VAL A 158 1.61 -1.57 0.89
N GLY A 159 2.69 -1.04 0.30
CA GLY A 159 3.69 -1.83 -0.42
C GLY A 159 3.64 -1.67 -1.94
N PRO A 160 4.64 -2.22 -2.66
CA PRO A 160 4.77 -2.01 -4.10
C PRO A 160 3.57 -2.51 -4.93
N SER A 161 2.86 -3.51 -4.41
CA SER A 161 1.67 -4.08 -5.06
C SER A 161 0.40 -3.25 -4.85
N THR A 162 0.44 -2.15 -4.08
CA THR A 162 -0.73 -1.29 -3.86
C THR A 162 -1.20 -0.64 -5.16
N CYS A 163 -2.44 -0.94 -5.55
CA CYS A 163 -3.13 -0.28 -6.63
C CYS A 163 -3.61 1.10 -6.17
N MET A 164 -3.14 2.17 -6.83
CA MET A 164 -3.49 3.55 -6.51
C MET A 164 -4.87 3.95 -7.06
N ALA A 165 -5.87 3.06 -6.93
CA ALA A 165 -7.23 3.30 -7.40
C ALA A 165 -8.03 4.07 -6.34
N PRO A 166 -8.50 5.30 -6.61
CA PRO A 166 -9.30 6.08 -5.64
C PRO A 166 -10.60 5.39 -5.21
N ALA A 167 -11.13 4.50 -6.06
CA ALA A 167 -12.32 3.71 -5.74
C ALA A 167 -12.17 2.90 -4.44
N LEU A 168 -10.95 2.50 -4.07
CA LEU A 168 -10.66 1.75 -2.84
C LEU A 168 -11.06 2.53 -1.57
N PHE A 169 -11.06 3.87 -1.62
CA PHE A 169 -11.52 4.69 -0.50
C PHE A 169 -13.02 4.55 -0.21
N SER A 170 -13.81 4.13 -1.21
CA SER A 170 -15.24 3.83 -1.03
C SER A 170 -15.46 2.45 -0.41
N TYR A 171 -14.43 1.61 -0.36
CA TYR A 171 -14.46 0.26 0.21
C TYR A 171 -13.83 0.17 1.61
N GLY A 172 -13.58 1.30 2.27
CA GLY A 172 -13.08 1.33 3.66
C GLY A 172 -11.57 1.57 3.80
N VAL A 173 -10.84 1.72 2.69
CA VAL A 173 -9.43 2.15 2.74
C VAL A 173 -9.37 3.63 3.12
N SER A 174 -8.51 3.98 4.08
CA SER A 174 -8.28 5.37 4.50
C SER A 174 -7.10 6.01 3.77
N ALA A 175 -6.08 5.21 3.44
CA ALA A 175 -4.92 5.66 2.69
C ALA A 175 -4.32 4.57 1.78
N LEU A 176 -3.71 5.01 0.69
CA LEU A 176 -3.00 4.20 -0.29
C LEU A 176 -1.52 4.60 -0.26
N SER A 177 -0.66 3.62 0.03
CA SER A 177 0.78 3.77 0.13
C SER A 177 1.47 2.72 -0.74
N GLY A 178 2.19 3.15 -1.75
CA GLY A 178 2.80 2.23 -2.72
C GLY A 178 3.98 2.85 -3.44
N THR A 179 4.37 2.26 -4.56
CA THR A 179 5.62 2.61 -5.25
C THR A 179 5.36 2.97 -6.70
N LEU A 180 5.84 4.14 -7.12
CA LEU A 180 5.92 4.55 -8.51
C LEU A 180 7.30 4.21 -9.05
N TYR A 181 7.38 3.27 -9.98
CA TYR A 181 8.61 2.94 -10.67
C TYR A 181 8.88 3.92 -11.80
N THR A 182 9.98 4.68 -11.70
CA THR A 182 10.37 5.70 -12.68
C THR A 182 11.56 5.26 -13.54
N ASP A 183 12.33 4.26 -13.09
CA ASP A 183 13.46 3.69 -13.83
C ASP A 183 13.07 2.35 -14.48
N ARG A 184 12.55 2.43 -15.71
CA ARG A 184 12.12 1.27 -16.49
C ARG A 184 13.26 0.29 -16.75
N GLU A 185 14.41 0.78 -17.20
CA GLU A 185 15.53 -0.09 -17.62
C GLU A 185 16.15 -0.79 -16.42
N GLY A 186 16.35 -0.08 -15.30
CA GLY A 186 16.79 -0.69 -14.05
C GLY A 186 15.81 -1.75 -13.54
N CYS A 187 14.51 -1.45 -13.56
CA CYS A 187 13.47 -2.42 -13.18
C CYS A 187 13.50 -3.68 -14.07
N LEU A 188 13.54 -3.52 -15.40
CA LEU A 188 13.58 -4.65 -16.33
C LEU A 188 14.84 -5.49 -16.18
N SER A 189 15.99 -4.85 -15.95
CA SER A 189 17.25 -5.53 -15.68
C SER A 189 17.16 -6.41 -14.42
N LEU A 190 16.60 -5.88 -13.33
CA LEU A 190 16.40 -6.63 -12.09
C LEU A 190 15.44 -7.81 -12.27
N VAL A 191 14.34 -7.63 -13.00
CA VAL A 191 13.40 -8.72 -13.30
C VAL A 191 14.08 -9.84 -14.09
N ARG A 192 14.86 -9.50 -15.13
CA ARG A 192 15.60 -10.49 -15.94
C ARG A 192 16.63 -11.27 -15.13
N GLN A 193 17.15 -10.68 -14.06
CA GLN A 193 18.09 -11.32 -13.14
C GLN A 193 17.40 -12.08 -11.99
N GLY A 194 16.06 -12.09 -11.92
CA GLY A 194 15.31 -12.67 -10.81
C GLY A 194 15.33 -11.84 -9.52
N LEU A 195 15.92 -10.65 -9.53
CA LEU A 195 16.11 -9.75 -8.37
C LEU A 195 14.96 -8.76 -8.18
N HIS A 196 13.73 -9.17 -8.51
CA HIS A 196 12.53 -8.33 -8.49
C HIS A 196 12.25 -7.67 -7.12
N GLY A 197 12.62 -8.30 -6.00
CA GLY A 197 12.50 -7.71 -4.65
C GLY A 197 13.32 -6.41 -4.48
N LYS A 198 14.37 -6.21 -5.29
CA LYS A 198 15.19 -4.98 -5.28
C LYS A 198 14.59 -3.85 -6.11
N MET A 199 13.53 -4.11 -6.88
CA MET A 199 12.91 -3.08 -7.71
C MET A 199 12.45 -1.89 -6.86
N VAL A 200 12.03 -2.10 -5.62
CA VAL A 200 11.59 -1.04 -4.70
C VAL A 200 12.62 0.10 -4.54
N HIS A 201 13.91 -0.18 -4.77
CA HIS A 201 14.97 0.84 -4.75
C HIS A 201 15.02 1.71 -6.02
N HIS A 202 14.35 1.29 -7.09
CA HIS A 202 14.19 1.99 -8.38
C HIS A 202 12.82 2.67 -8.49
N GLY A 203 12.14 2.89 -7.36
CA GLY A 203 10.84 3.55 -7.32
C GLY A 203 10.71 4.57 -6.20
N GLN A 204 9.82 5.52 -6.40
CA GLN A 204 9.43 6.52 -5.41
C GLN A 204 8.25 6.01 -4.59
N LYS A 205 8.36 6.03 -3.25
CA LYS A 205 7.21 5.77 -2.38
C LYS A 205 6.22 6.94 -2.46
N LEU A 206 4.95 6.66 -2.66
CA LEU A 206 3.86 7.63 -2.73
C LEU A 206 2.78 7.29 -1.71
N ASN A 207 2.14 8.33 -1.17
CA ASN A 207 1.08 8.21 -0.17
C ASN A 207 -0.09 9.13 -0.54
N PHE A 208 -1.30 8.57 -0.60
CA PHE A 208 -2.53 9.31 -0.86
C PHE A 208 -3.59 8.95 0.18
N GLU A 209 -4.19 9.96 0.80
CA GLU A 209 -5.23 9.79 1.80
C GLU A 209 -6.60 10.15 1.21
N LYS A 210 -7.66 9.53 1.73
CA LYS A 210 -9.04 9.88 1.38
C LYS A 210 -9.28 11.35 1.76
N GLY A 211 -9.66 12.16 0.78
CA GLY A 211 -10.08 13.54 1.04
C GLY A 211 -11.35 13.58 1.88
N VAL A 212 -11.39 14.53 2.82
CA VAL A 212 -12.61 14.88 3.59
C VAL A 212 -13.51 15.77 2.76
#